data_AF-L1LF48-F1
#
_entry.id   AF-L1LF48-F1
#
_cell.length_a   1.000
_cell.length_b   1.000
_cell.length_c   1.000
_cell.angle_alpha   90.00
_cell.angle_beta   90.00
_cell.angle_gamma   90.00
#
_symmetry.space_group_name_H-M   'P 1'
#
loop_
_entity.id
_entity.type
_entity.pdbx_description
1 polymer ?
#
loop_
_entity_poly.entity_id
_entity_poly.type
_entity_poly.pdbx_seq_one_letter_code
_entity_poly.pdbx_strand_id
1 'polypeptide(L)'
;MAEDGGVIIELKENKSANGGDHTYQASTIGGNNVKITVRKSEEPSGSDFYRYTHTLQNGGGQFILKEVKDDKNSPIVIPKESDKKVTSVSAYYWKHDNGTNPPTKVLLVEVAYSGSDGTKYYKNSEGTQWIETSLDGEDIEKKLDELNCYNNGAVTLDLTKDAYGPNGNLPCCEHHKGSSKVKITPVQVNNHHDHQHVGSDNLTVTKYSITNGKLAAIKLGDSGKKSKRKSIILDGSKFPMDSVESVYALYSNGGTDPILIYVDKNPDTQNSGWYKNDDSNDTWTKADELSDVTPNNFGKLECKQWNRLVKGLHTNSGLQECQEHLKKQEKPQEESDSTNTSHQTQTGNDPSSGDPQQHVASTDNPSNLVVSTQGAIVNEAGGPEEKTATVPDQPAEGGQAAKNDQSADSTPAETTTSTESATEAFTGVGEAGIIGLSSWAIFGSTSATLTGAGGLTGLGWWMFKRSKGDPWVRHRYPRVFKECTILRIDLPQRISPY
;
A
#
# COMPACT_ATOMS: atom_id res chain seq x y z
N MET A 1 -50.83 -2.81 7.73
CA MET A 1 -49.58 -3.49 7.37
C MET A 1 -48.50 -2.84 8.21
N ALA A 2 -47.80 -3.60 9.05
CA ALA A 2 -46.67 -3.04 9.79
C ALA A 2 -45.64 -2.59 8.75
N GLU A 3 -45.21 -1.32 8.80
CA GLU A 3 -44.08 -0.89 8.00
C GLU A 3 -42.91 -1.81 8.36
N ASP A 4 -42.34 -2.48 7.36
CA ASP A 4 -41.14 -3.30 7.54
C ASP A 4 -40.07 -2.41 8.18
N GLY A 5 -39.80 -2.62 9.46
CA GLY A 5 -38.96 -1.76 10.26
C GLY A 5 -37.55 -1.75 9.68
N GLY A 6 -37.20 -0.68 8.97
CA GLY A 6 -35.88 -0.57 8.35
C GLY A 6 -34.76 -0.70 9.38
N VAL A 7 -33.67 -1.36 9.00
CA VAL A 7 -32.54 -1.72 9.86
C VAL A 7 -31.47 -0.65 9.81
N ILE A 8 -30.92 -0.30 10.98
CA ILE A 8 -29.77 0.59 11.11
C ILE A 8 -28.49 -0.25 11.22
N ILE A 9 -27.56 -0.09 10.28
CA ILE A 9 -26.25 -0.73 10.32
C ILE A 9 -25.26 0.16 11.07
N GLU A 10 -24.55 -0.40 12.05
CA GLU A 10 -23.64 0.34 12.91
C GLU A 10 -22.21 -0.15 12.69
N LEU A 11 -21.39 0.63 11.99
CA LEU A 11 -20.03 0.23 11.63
C LEU A 11 -19.07 0.16 12.83
N LYS A 12 -19.38 0.83 13.95
CA LYS A 12 -18.65 0.70 15.22
C LYS A 12 -18.49 -0.75 15.69
N GLU A 13 -19.43 -1.63 15.31
CA GLU A 13 -19.45 -3.05 15.66
C GLU A 13 -18.36 -3.87 14.95
N ASN A 14 -17.74 -3.32 13.90
CA ASN A 14 -16.66 -3.97 13.16
C ASN A 14 -15.46 -4.32 14.04
N LYS A 15 -15.18 -3.48 15.05
CA LYS A 15 -14.06 -3.66 15.99
C LYS A 15 -14.20 -4.91 16.84
N SER A 16 -15.41 -5.44 16.98
CA SER A 16 -15.69 -6.67 17.73
C SER A 16 -15.47 -7.93 16.89
N ALA A 17 -15.35 -7.83 15.56
CA ALA A 17 -15.09 -8.94 14.64
C ALA A 17 -13.59 -9.29 14.50
N ASN A 18 -12.80 -9.11 15.56
CA ASN A 18 -11.32 -9.26 15.56
C ASN A 18 -10.88 -10.73 15.46
N GLY A 19 -10.99 -11.33 14.27
CA GLY A 19 -10.56 -12.70 13.98
C GLY A 19 -11.69 -13.72 13.89
N GLY A 20 -12.95 -13.26 13.88
CA GLY A 20 -14.12 -14.11 13.72
C GLY A 20 -15.40 -13.31 13.49
N ASP A 21 -16.51 -14.03 13.37
CA ASP A 21 -17.84 -13.45 13.23
C ASP A 21 -18.26 -12.77 14.55
N HIS A 22 -18.82 -11.57 14.47
CA HIS A 22 -19.45 -10.87 15.59
C HIS A 22 -20.95 -10.72 15.32
N THR A 23 -21.79 -10.80 16.35
CA THR A 23 -23.25 -10.56 16.19
C THR A 23 -23.72 -9.51 17.18
N TYR A 24 -24.54 -8.57 16.71
CA TYR A 24 -25.12 -7.50 17.52
C TYR A 24 -26.62 -7.32 17.23
N GLN A 25 -27.31 -6.63 18.13
CA GLN A 25 -28.72 -6.28 18.00
C GLN A 25 -28.85 -4.91 17.34
N ALA A 26 -29.17 -4.88 16.05
CA ALA A 26 -29.40 -3.65 15.32
C ALA A 26 -30.82 -3.12 15.59
N SER A 27 -30.92 -1.81 15.82
CA SER A 27 -32.21 -1.14 15.99
C SER A 27 -33.00 -1.09 14.68
N THR A 28 -34.32 -1.19 14.80
CA THR A 28 -35.26 -0.94 13.69
C THR A 28 -36.23 0.21 14.02
N ILE A 29 -36.88 0.75 12.99
CA ILE A 29 -37.87 1.84 13.14
C ILE A 29 -39.04 1.43 14.06
N GLY A 30 -39.44 0.16 14.05
CA GLY A 30 -40.56 -0.36 14.83
C GLY A 30 -40.24 -0.68 16.29
N GLY A 31 -39.03 -0.33 16.78
CA GLY A 31 -38.58 -0.65 18.14
C GLY A 31 -38.17 -2.11 18.37
N ASN A 32 -38.40 -2.98 17.38
CA ASN A 32 -37.87 -4.34 17.38
C ASN A 32 -36.37 -4.33 17.09
N ASN A 33 -35.64 -5.30 17.63
CA ASN A 33 -34.23 -5.50 17.30
C ASN A 33 -34.07 -6.67 16.33
N VAL A 34 -33.14 -6.54 15.39
CA VAL A 34 -32.74 -7.63 14.50
C VAL A 34 -31.29 -8.00 14.77
N LYS A 35 -30.99 -9.30 14.73
CA LYS A 35 -29.61 -9.77 14.90
C LYS A 35 -28.85 -9.64 13.59
N ILE A 36 -27.77 -8.87 13.61
CA ILE A 36 -26.85 -8.68 12.49
C ILE A 36 -25.53 -9.36 12.81
N THR A 37 -25.02 -10.15 11.87
CA THR A 37 -23.70 -10.77 11.93
C THR A 37 -22.74 -9.97 11.04
N VAL A 38 -21.60 -9.59 11.60
CA VAL A 38 -20.48 -8.93 10.93
C VAL A 38 -19.37 -9.95 10.71
N ARG A 39 -18.89 -10.04 9.47
CA ARG A 39 -17.74 -10.88 9.10
C ARG A 39 -16.60 -10.04 8.60
N LYS A 40 -15.41 -10.25 9.16
CA LYS A 40 -14.17 -9.64 8.68
C LYS A 40 -13.51 -10.55 7.64
N SER A 41 -13.13 -9.99 6.49
CA SER A 41 -12.30 -10.65 5.48
C SER A 41 -11.23 -9.69 4.95
N GLU A 42 -10.21 -10.22 4.27
CA GLU A 42 -9.28 -9.40 3.47
C GLU A 42 -9.81 -9.34 2.04
N GLU A 43 -10.14 -8.15 1.56
CA GLU A 43 -10.69 -7.97 0.22
C GLU A 43 -10.15 -6.67 -0.40
N PRO A 44 -9.47 -6.77 -1.57
CA PRO A 44 -9.15 -8.01 -2.29
C PRO A 44 -8.22 -8.94 -1.53
N SER A 45 -8.29 -10.24 -1.81
CA SER A 45 -7.44 -11.25 -1.16
C SER A 45 -5.96 -10.91 -1.34
N GLY A 46 -5.21 -10.90 -0.24
CA GLY A 46 -3.78 -10.56 -0.25
C GLY A 46 -3.47 -9.05 -0.34
N SER A 47 -4.49 -8.19 -0.27
CA SER A 47 -4.32 -6.74 -0.17
C SER A 47 -4.18 -6.27 1.27
N ASP A 48 -3.88 -4.97 1.46
CA ASP A 48 -3.81 -4.31 2.77
C ASP A 48 -5.15 -3.69 3.20
N PHE A 49 -6.26 -4.29 2.76
CA PHE A 49 -7.61 -3.83 3.09
C PHE A 49 -8.41 -4.90 3.83
N TYR A 50 -9.20 -4.46 4.80
CA TYR A 50 -10.24 -5.27 5.44
C TYR A 50 -11.60 -4.90 4.87
N ARG A 51 -12.44 -5.92 4.65
CA ARG A 51 -13.88 -5.77 4.41
C ARG A 51 -14.63 -6.33 5.62
N TYR A 52 -15.55 -5.54 6.14
CA TYR A 52 -16.51 -5.98 7.17
C TYR A 52 -17.89 -6.05 6.56
N THR A 53 -18.46 -7.25 6.48
CA THR A 53 -19.75 -7.50 5.84
C THR A 53 -20.82 -7.77 6.89
N HIS A 54 -21.84 -6.91 6.94
CA HIS A 54 -23.01 -6.99 7.79
C HIS A 54 -24.14 -7.72 7.06
N THR A 55 -24.66 -8.78 7.67
CA THR A 55 -25.78 -9.58 7.16
C THR A 55 -26.76 -9.91 8.28
N LEU A 56 -28.01 -10.26 7.95
CA LEU A 56 -28.90 -10.86 8.94
C LEU A 56 -28.28 -12.16 9.49
N GLN A 57 -28.47 -12.41 10.79
CA GLN A 57 -28.02 -13.65 11.42
C GLN A 57 -28.50 -14.87 10.62
N ASN A 58 -27.62 -15.86 10.43
CA ASN A 58 -27.78 -17.03 9.54
C ASN A 58 -27.52 -16.78 8.04
N GLY A 59 -27.05 -15.58 7.66
CA GLY A 59 -26.34 -15.35 6.39
C GLY A 59 -27.18 -15.47 5.11
N GLY A 60 -28.50 -15.32 5.18
CA GLY A 60 -29.39 -15.60 4.04
C GLY A 60 -30.68 -14.78 3.95
N GLY A 61 -30.82 -13.70 4.70
CA GLY A 61 -32.02 -12.86 4.70
C GLY A 61 -31.88 -11.59 3.86
N GLN A 62 -33.01 -10.90 3.70
CA GLN A 62 -33.09 -9.56 3.14
C GLN A 62 -33.69 -8.62 4.18
N PHE A 63 -33.32 -7.34 4.14
CA PHE A 63 -33.88 -6.30 5.00
C PHE A 63 -33.97 -4.96 4.28
N ILE A 64 -34.83 -4.07 4.74
CA ILE A 64 -34.85 -2.68 4.26
C ILE A 64 -33.76 -1.92 5.02
N LEU A 65 -32.82 -1.32 4.30
CA LEU A 65 -31.78 -0.50 4.92
C LEU A 65 -32.34 0.88 5.26
N LYS A 66 -32.32 1.25 6.54
CA LYS A 66 -32.75 2.58 6.99
C LYS A 66 -31.61 3.59 6.95
N GLU A 67 -30.47 3.18 7.49
CA GLU A 67 -29.34 4.06 7.77
C GLU A 67 -28.08 3.22 7.98
N VAL A 68 -26.93 3.79 7.61
CA VAL A 68 -25.61 3.29 8.01
C VAL A 68 -24.99 4.34 8.92
N LYS A 69 -24.43 3.94 10.05
CA LYS A 69 -23.71 4.82 10.98
C LYS A 69 -22.25 4.44 11.02
N ASP A 70 -21.37 5.44 11.00
CA ASP A 70 -19.93 5.25 11.06
C ASP A 70 -19.45 4.77 12.44
N ASP A 71 -18.12 4.64 12.60
CA ASP A 71 -17.47 4.25 13.86
C ASP A 71 -17.71 5.21 15.03
N LYS A 72 -18.15 6.44 14.74
CA LYS A 72 -18.47 7.49 15.72
C LYS A 72 -19.98 7.64 15.90
N ASN A 73 -20.77 6.67 15.42
CA ASN A 73 -22.23 6.69 15.47
C ASN A 73 -22.87 7.84 14.67
N SER A 74 -22.12 8.44 13.73
CA SER A 74 -22.60 9.51 12.86
C SER A 74 -23.23 8.92 11.59
N PRO A 75 -24.36 9.48 11.11
CA PRO A 75 -25.02 8.97 9.91
C PRO A 75 -24.12 9.10 8.66
N ILE A 76 -23.98 8.00 7.92
CA ILE A 76 -23.49 7.97 6.55
C ILE A 76 -24.70 8.17 5.64
N VAL A 77 -24.77 9.32 4.97
CA VAL A 77 -25.91 9.68 4.13
C VAL A 77 -25.86 8.87 2.83
N ILE A 78 -26.56 7.75 2.82
CA ILE A 78 -26.82 6.93 1.63
C ILE A 78 -28.23 7.27 1.13
N PRO A 79 -28.42 7.55 -0.18
CA PRO A 79 -29.74 7.76 -0.75
C PRO A 79 -30.69 6.63 -0.35
N LYS A 80 -31.80 7.00 0.30
CA LYS A 80 -32.79 6.03 0.79
C LYS A 80 -33.62 5.53 -0.37
N GLU A 81 -33.64 4.21 -0.55
CA GLU A 81 -34.50 3.53 -1.52
C GLU A 81 -35.51 2.71 -0.73
N SER A 82 -36.61 3.36 -0.31
CA SER A 82 -37.52 2.90 0.75
C SER A 82 -38.05 1.48 0.58
N ASP A 83 -38.18 1.03 -0.66
CA ASP A 83 -38.83 -0.24 -0.99
C ASP A 83 -37.80 -1.32 -1.38
N LYS A 84 -36.51 -0.97 -1.39
CA LYS A 84 -35.46 -1.89 -1.81
C LYS A 84 -34.95 -2.74 -0.67
N LYS A 85 -34.84 -4.02 -1.00
CA LYS A 85 -34.33 -5.05 -0.10
C LYS A 85 -32.83 -5.20 -0.29
N VAL A 86 -32.10 -5.06 0.80
CA VAL A 86 -30.65 -5.23 0.92
C VAL A 86 -30.34 -6.63 1.45
N THR A 87 -29.33 -7.28 0.89
CA THR A 87 -28.82 -8.58 1.35
C THR A 87 -27.63 -8.42 2.28
N SER A 88 -26.80 -7.40 2.05
CA SER A 88 -25.66 -7.08 2.90
C SER A 88 -25.23 -5.62 2.77
N VAL A 89 -24.58 -5.12 3.83
CA VAL A 89 -23.81 -3.86 3.78
C VAL A 89 -22.37 -4.21 4.13
N SER A 90 -21.41 -3.84 3.28
CA SER A 90 -19.99 -4.01 3.56
C SER A 90 -19.30 -2.65 3.74
N ALA A 91 -18.31 -2.59 4.62
CA ALA A 91 -17.45 -1.43 4.79
C ALA A 91 -15.97 -1.82 4.64
N TYR A 92 -15.22 -1.03 3.89
CA TYR A 92 -13.82 -1.27 3.57
C TYR A 92 -12.91 -0.32 4.35
N TYR A 93 -11.82 -0.86 4.89
CA TYR A 93 -10.87 -0.15 5.72
C TYR A 93 -9.45 -0.49 5.31
N TRP A 94 -8.54 0.46 5.45
CA TRP A 94 -7.11 0.18 5.35
C TRP A 94 -6.60 -0.45 6.64
N LYS A 95 -5.86 -1.57 6.54
CA LYS A 95 -5.40 -2.34 7.72
C LYS A 95 -4.51 -1.52 8.67
N HIS A 96 -3.82 -0.51 8.16
CA HIS A 96 -2.78 0.22 8.89
C HIS A 96 -3.20 1.63 9.35
N ASP A 97 -4.49 1.99 9.24
CA ASP A 97 -5.03 3.32 9.63
C ASP A 97 -4.75 3.67 11.10
N ASN A 98 -4.71 2.67 11.99
CA ASN A 98 -4.56 2.88 13.43
C ASN A 98 -3.44 2.03 14.07
N GLY A 99 -2.38 1.76 13.31
CA GLY A 99 -1.25 0.95 13.77
C GLY A 99 -1.67 -0.50 14.08
N THR A 100 -1.58 -0.90 15.35
CA THR A 100 -2.00 -2.23 15.82
C THR A 100 -3.47 -2.33 16.21
N ASN A 101 -4.18 -1.19 16.28
CA ASN A 101 -5.59 -1.16 16.63
C ASN A 101 -6.47 -1.40 15.39
N PRO A 102 -7.72 -1.85 15.58
CA PRO A 102 -8.69 -1.91 14.49
C PRO A 102 -8.79 -0.57 13.76
N PRO A 103 -8.87 -0.58 12.41
CA PRO A 103 -8.98 0.64 11.65
C PRO A 103 -10.31 1.34 11.94
N THR A 104 -10.32 2.67 11.80
CA THR A 104 -11.46 3.51 12.21
C THR A 104 -11.94 4.43 11.11
N LYS A 105 -11.24 4.44 9.97
CA LYS A 105 -11.57 5.25 8.81
C LYS A 105 -12.10 4.38 7.68
N VAL A 106 -13.42 4.41 7.51
CA VAL A 106 -14.11 3.79 6.37
C VAL A 106 -13.66 4.47 5.08
N LEU A 107 -13.19 3.70 4.13
CA LEU A 107 -12.82 4.18 2.79
C LEU A 107 -14.02 4.11 1.84
N LEU A 108 -14.72 2.98 1.85
CA LEU A 108 -15.79 2.65 0.91
C LEU A 108 -16.90 1.89 1.63
N VAL A 109 -18.15 2.20 1.31
CA VAL A 109 -19.32 1.42 1.73
C VAL A 109 -19.94 0.77 0.50
N GLU A 110 -20.19 -0.53 0.58
CA GLU A 110 -20.88 -1.32 -0.44
C GLU A 110 -22.26 -1.71 0.09
N VAL A 111 -23.30 -1.48 -0.70
CA VAL A 111 -24.67 -1.92 -0.40
C VAL A 111 -25.11 -2.89 -1.49
N ALA A 112 -25.28 -4.16 -1.11
CA ALA A 112 -25.74 -5.19 -2.03
C ALA A 112 -27.26 -5.31 -1.96
N TYR A 113 -27.94 -5.00 -3.05
CA TYR A 113 -29.39 -5.10 -3.16
C TYR A 113 -29.78 -6.47 -3.73
N SER A 114 -31.01 -6.88 -3.43
CA SER A 114 -31.58 -8.10 -4.02
C SER A 114 -32.11 -7.85 -5.44
N GLY A 115 -32.11 -8.88 -6.28
CA GLY A 115 -32.72 -8.81 -7.61
C GLY A 115 -31.83 -8.12 -8.64
N SER A 116 -32.42 -7.28 -9.49
CA SER A 116 -31.74 -6.59 -10.60
C SER A 116 -31.07 -5.28 -10.19
N ASP A 117 -31.25 -4.83 -8.95
CA ASP A 117 -30.69 -3.57 -8.44
C ASP A 117 -29.16 -3.60 -8.28
N GLY A 118 -28.58 -4.80 -8.21
CA GLY A 118 -27.14 -5.00 -8.15
C GLY A 118 -26.50 -4.48 -6.87
N THR A 119 -25.25 -4.05 -6.99
CA THR A 119 -24.45 -3.54 -5.88
C THR A 119 -24.10 -2.08 -6.13
N LYS A 120 -24.27 -1.24 -5.12
CA LYS A 120 -23.85 0.16 -5.17
C LYS A 120 -22.70 0.40 -4.22
N TYR A 121 -21.84 1.33 -4.61
CA TYR A 121 -20.67 1.72 -3.82
C TYR A 121 -20.77 3.20 -3.48
N TYR A 122 -20.39 3.54 -2.27
CA TYR A 122 -20.41 4.91 -1.74
C TYR A 122 -19.04 5.23 -1.18
N LYS A 123 -18.49 6.37 -1.60
CA LYS A 123 -17.21 6.88 -1.11
C LYS A 123 -17.39 8.24 -0.46
N ASN A 124 -16.49 8.58 0.45
CA ASN A 124 -16.44 9.90 1.03
C ASN A 124 -15.73 10.88 0.07
N SER A 125 -16.40 11.97 -0.32
CA SER A 125 -15.90 12.96 -1.29
C SER A 125 -15.18 14.14 -0.63
N GLU A 126 -15.58 14.54 0.58
CA GLU A 126 -15.12 15.79 1.23
C GLU A 126 -15.09 15.67 2.77
N GLY A 127 -14.70 14.50 3.28
CA GLY A 127 -14.62 14.20 4.71
C GLY A 127 -15.97 13.88 5.38
N THR A 128 -17.09 14.42 4.90
CA THR A 128 -18.43 14.14 5.47
C THR A 128 -19.48 13.71 4.45
N GLN A 129 -19.31 14.04 3.16
CA GLN A 129 -20.27 13.73 2.13
C GLN A 129 -19.99 12.39 1.48
N TRP A 130 -20.99 11.50 1.50
CA TRP A 130 -20.93 10.21 0.84
C TRP A 130 -21.67 10.27 -0.50
N ILE A 131 -20.96 9.93 -1.57
CA ILE A 131 -21.49 9.95 -2.93
C ILE A 131 -21.42 8.56 -3.53
N GLU A 132 -22.43 8.20 -4.32
CA GLU A 132 -22.42 6.97 -5.11
C GLU A 132 -21.25 7.05 -6.11
N THR A 133 -20.49 5.96 -6.22
CA THR A 133 -19.39 5.81 -7.16
C THR A 133 -19.61 4.52 -7.94
N SER A 134 -19.43 4.58 -9.25
CA SER A 134 -19.37 3.37 -10.07
C SER A 134 -18.01 2.68 -9.89
N LEU A 135 -18.01 1.36 -9.90
CA LEU A 135 -16.82 0.51 -10.01
C LEU A 135 -16.82 -0.28 -11.33
N ASP A 136 -17.63 0.12 -12.32
CA ASP A 136 -17.81 -0.64 -13.56
C ASP A 136 -16.50 -0.72 -14.36
N GLY A 137 -15.80 -1.86 -14.25
CA GLY A 137 -14.54 -2.13 -14.94
C GLY A 137 -13.29 -1.62 -14.24
N GLU A 138 -13.42 -0.87 -13.13
CA GLU A 138 -12.29 -0.56 -12.25
C GLU A 138 -12.08 -1.68 -11.25
N ASP A 139 -10.82 -2.06 -11.00
CA ASP A 139 -10.50 -2.95 -9.90
C ASP A 139 -10.82 -2.23 -8.58
N ILE A 140 -11.67 -2.84 -7.74
CA ILE A 140 -11.99 -2.33 -6.41
C ILE A 140 -10.72 -2.00 -5.61
N GLU A 141 -9.65 -2.76 -5.82
CA GLU A 141 -8.35 -2.51 -5.21
C GLU A 141 -7.78 -1.15 -5.57
N LYS A 142 -7.88 -0.76 -6.85
CA LYS A 142 -7.38 0.53 -7.34
C LYS A 142 -8.19 1.66 -6.69
N LYS A 143 -9.50 1.44 -6.53
CA LYS A 143 -10.34 2.42 -5.86
C LYS A 143 -10.00 2.57 -4.38
N LEU A 144 -9.69 1.47 -3.72
CA LEU A 144 -9.24 1.48 -2.33
C LEU A 144 -7.87 2.15 -2.18
N ASP A 145 -6.92 1.90 -3.09
CA ASP A 145 -5.63 2.59 -3.13
C ASP A 145 -5.79 4.11 -3.28
N GLU A 146 -6.65 4.56 -4.20
CA GLU A 146 -7.01 5.97 -4.38
C GLU A 146 -7.57 6.57 -3.07
N LEU A 147 -8.61 5.94 -2.53
CA LEU A 147 -9.25 6.41 -1.30
C LEU A 147 -8.30 6.39 -0.11
N ASN A 148 -7.38 5.43 -0.04
CA ASN A 148 -6.35 5.36 0.97
C ASN A 148 -5.34 6.51 0.85
N CYS A 149 -4.93 6.85 -0.38
CA CYS A 149 -4.07 8.00 -0.61
C CYS A 149 -4.76 9.31 -0.19
N TYR A 150 -6.03 9.48 -0.56
CA TYR A 150 -6.80 10.67 -0.22
C TYR A 150 -7.05 10.80 1.30
N ASN A 151 -7.53 9.73 1.94
CA ASN A 151 -7.97 9.77 3.33
C ASN A 151 -6.85 9.56 4.36
N ASN A 152 -5.79 8.84 4.00
CA ASN A 152 -4.70 8.44 4.90
C ASN A 152 -3.33 8.99 4.49
N GLY A 153 -3.21 9.67 3.35
CA GLY A 153 -1.90 10.11 2.84
C GLY A 153 -0.96 8.94 2.53
N ALA A 154 -1.52 7.75 2.29
CA ALA A 154 -0.80 6.51 2.10
C ALA A 154 -0.80 6.16 0.60
N VAL A 155 0.34 6.34 -0.06
CA VAL A 155 0.52 6.20 -1.50
C VAL A 155 0.81 4.74 -1.85
N THR A 156 0.02 4.15 -2.73
CA THR A 156 0.39 2.90 -3.42
C THR A 156 1.01 3.24 -4.76
N LEU A 157 2.22 2.76 -5.04
CA LEU A 157 2.86 2.94 -6.36
C LEU A 157 2.67 1.69 -7.20
N ASP A 158 1.99 1.81 -8.34
CA ASP A 158 2.12 0.88 -9.45
C ASP A 158 3.38 1.23 -10.25
N LEU A 159 4.37 0.34 -10.30
CA LEU A 159 5.63 0.57 -11.01
C LEU A 159 5.65 -0.08 -12.39
N THR A 160 4.55 -0.67 -12.87
CA THR A 160 4.51 -1.11 -14.26
C THR A 160 4.69 0.08 -15.19
N LYS A 161 5.55 -0.09 -16.18
CA LYS A 161 5.85 0.90 -17.19
C LYS A 161 4.55 1.37 -17.83
N ASP A 162 4.41 2.68 -17.96
CA ASP A 162 3.22 3.34 -18.51
C ASP A 162 1.91 3.08 -17.74
N ALA A 163 1.95 2.57 -16.48
CA ALA A 163 0.76 2.45 -15.62
C ALA A 163 -0.01 3.78 -15.47
N TYR A 164 0.72 4.89 -15.60
CA TYR A 164 0.23 6.25 -15.52
C TYR A 164 0.00 6.91 -16.89
N GLY A 165 0.17 6.17 -17.98
CA GLY A 165 0.07 6.71 -19.34
C GLY A 165 1.17 7.73 -19.70
N PRO A 166 1.20 8.20 -20.95
CA PRO A 166 2.26 9.06 -21.47
C PRO A 166 2.27 10.45 -20.84
N ASN A 167 1.12 10.89 -20.32
CA ASN A 167 0.96 12.18 -19.66
C ASN A 167 1.26 12.12 -18.15
N GLY A 168 1.58 10.94 -17.62
CA GLY A 168 1.86 10.75 -16.20
C GLY A 168 0.65 11.04 -15.31
N ASN A 169 -0.51 10.43 -15.63
CA ASN A 169 -1.68 10.41 -14.75
C ASN A 169 -1.22 10.10 -13.32
N LEU A 170 -1.67 10.89 -12.37
CA LEU A 170 -1.06 10.90 -11.07
C LEU A 170 -1.34 9.56 -10.33
N PRO A 171 -0.33 8.94 -9.68
CA PRO A 171 -0.48 7.73 -8.87
C PRO A 171 -1.47 7.83 -7.70
N CYS A 172 -2.01 9.02 -7.46
CA CYS A 172 -2.90 9.36 -6.39
C CYS A 172 -4.01 10.27 -6.95
N CYS A 173 -5.16 10.31 -6.25
CA CYS A 173 -6.40 10.93 -6.73
C CYS A 173 -6.21 12.32 -7.35
N GLU A 174 -6.95 12.60 -8.43
CA GLU A 174 -7.03 13.93 -9.06
C GLU A 174 -7.51 15.03 -8.10
N HIS A 175 -8.11 14.65 -6.97
CA HIS A 175 -8.80 15.55 -6.05
C HIS A 175 -7.86 16.28 -5.06
N HIS A 176 -6.55 16.05 -5.14
CA HIS A 176 -5.60 16.91 -4.44
C HIS A 176 -5.50 18.27 -5.14
N LYS A 177 -6.41 19.20 -4.78
CA LYS A 177 -6.40 20.59 -5.25
C LYS A 177 -5.04 21.23 -4.94
N GLY A 178 -4.16 21.30 -5.93
CA GLY A 178 -2.93 22.09 -5.90
C GLY A 178 -1.60 21.34 -5.74
N SER A 179 -1.58 20.04 -5.43
CA SER A 179 -0.33 19.28 -5.40
C SER A 179 -0.55 17.78 -5.53
N SER A 180 -0.01 17.16 -6.58
CA SER A 180 0.09 15.71 -6.61
C SER A 180 0.89 15.20 -5.42
N LYS A 181 0.43 14.11 -4.79
CA LYS A 181 1.22 13.39 -3.78
C LYS A 181 2.43 12.67 -4.37
N VAL A 182 2.39 12.38 -5.68
CA VAL A 182 3.50 11.74 -6.39
C VAL A 182 3.86 12.52 -7.64
N LYS A 183 5.14 12.85 -7.77
CA LYS A 183 5.71 13.47 -8.98
C LYS A 183 6.59 12.45 -9.69
N ILE A 184 6.27 12.18 -10.96
CA ILE A 184 7.04 11.27 -11.80
C ILE A 184 8.00 12.08 -12.66
N THR A 185 9.29 11.75 -12.63
CA THR A 185 10.32 12.40 -13.46
C THR A 185 11.32 11.39 -14.00
N PRO A 186 11.67 11.44 -15.30
CA PRO A 186 12.81 10.67 -15.80
C PRO A 186 14.11 11.26 -15.27
N VAL A 187 15.05 10.40 -14.88
CA VAL A 187 16.38 10.74 -14.42
C VAL A 187 17.40 10.04 -15.31
N GLN A 188 18.28 10.81 -15.93
CA GLN A 188 19.34 10.27 -16.79
C GLN A 188 20.45 9.65 -15.94
N VAL A 189 20.86 8.44 -16.30
CA VAL A 189 22.08 7.81 -15.76
C VAL A 189 23.23 8.22 -16.67
N ASN A 190 23.66 9.47 -16.53
CA ASN A 190 24.55 10.11 -17.51
C ASN A 190 26.03 9.75 -17.31
N ASN A 191 26.70 9.58 -18.45
CA ASN A 191 28.13 9.41 -18.61
C ASN A 191 28.93 10.56 -17.99
N HIS A 192 29.89 10.21 -17.14
CA HIS A 192 30.95 11.12 -16.76
C HIS A 192 31.70 11.61 -18.01
N HIS A 193 32.15 12.86 -18.04
CA HIS A 193 32.82 13.43 -19.22
C HIS A 193 34.14 12.73 -19.60
N ASP A 194 34.74 11.99 -18.66
CA ASP A 194 36.08 11.40 -18.84
C ASP A 194 36.05 10.00 -19.48
N HIS A 195 34.88 9.35 -19.52
CA HIS A 195 34.71 8.05 -20.18
C HIS A 195 33.28 7.85 -20.67
N GLN A 196 33.14 7.40 -21.92
CA GLN A 196 31.86 7.01 -22.48
C GLN A 196 31.51 5.60 -22.01
N HIS A 197 30.38 5.42 -21.34
CA HIS A 197 29.73 4.13 -21.23
C HIS A 197 28.89 3.90 -22.49
N VAL A 198 29.13 2.78 -23.17
CA VAL A 198 28.40 2.47 -24.41
C VAL A 198 26.99 2.00 -24.06
N GLY A 199 25.99 2.60 -24.69
CA GLY A 199 24.57 2.30 -24.48
C GLY A 199 23.90 3.10 -23.37
N SER A 200 24.65 3.91 -22.61
CA SER A 200 24.09 4.73 -21.51
C SER A 200 23.30 5.94 -21.98
N ASP A 201 23.48 6.41 -23.21
CA ASP A 201 22.83 7.63 -23.73
C ASP A 201 21.29 7.57 -23.71
N ASN A 202 20.73 6.39 -23.44
CA ASN A 202 19.30 6.15 -23.31
C ASN A 202 18.90 5.51 -21.97
N LEU A 203 19.83 5.34 -21.02
CA LEU A 203 19.51 4.73 -19.73
C LEU A 203 18.82 5.75 -18.82
N THR A 204 17.49 5.69 -18.81
CA THR A 204 16.65 6.51 -17.94
C THR A 204 16.10 5.69 -16.79
N VAL A 205 16.19 6.24 -15.58
CA VAL A 205 15.52 5.74 -14.37
C VAL A 205 14.26 6.58 -14.15
N THR A 206 13.13 5.95 -13.82
CA THR A 206 11.90 6.67 -13.48
C THR A 206 11.87 6.95 -11.98
N LYS A 207 11.90 8.24 -11.60
CA LYS A 207 11.78 8.69 -10.20
C LYS A 207 10.33 9.00 -9.85
N TYR A 208 9.85 8.42 -8.77
CA TYR A 208 8.54 8.66 -8.14
C TYR A 208 8.78 9.40 -6.82
N SER A 209 8.64 10.73 -6.83
CA SER A 209 8.84 11.55 -5.62
C SER A 209 7.55 11.63 -4.82
N ILE A 210 7.58 11.26 -3.55
CA ILE A 210 6.41 11.21 -2.66
C ILE A 210 6.44 12.43 -1.73
N THR A 211 5.36 13.21 -1.70
CA THR A 211 5.28 14.43 -0.89
C THR A 211 4.33 14.25 0.28
N ASN A 212 4.84 14.41 1.51
CA ASN A 212 4.05 14.43 2.76
C ASN A 212 3.10 13.23 2.87
N GLY A 213 3.65 12.02 2.99
CA GLY A 213 2.89 10.79 3.06
C GLY A 213 3.71 9.55 3.42
N LYS A 214 3.04 8.40 3.39
CA LYS A 214 3.64 7.08 3.59
C LYS A 214 3.60 6.31 2.29
N LEU A 215 4.59 5.46 2.03
CA LEU A 215 4.51 4.48 0.96
C LEU A 215 3.73 3.27 1.46
N ALA A 216 2.47 3.17 1.05
CA ALA A 216 1.53 2.13 1.50
C ALA A 216 1.88 0.76 0.93
N ALA A 217 2.21 0.70 -0.36
CA ALA A 217 2.59 -0.51 -1.06
C ALA A 217 3.30 -0.15 -2.37
N ILE A 218 4.07 -1.10 -2.90
CA ILE A 218 4.54 -1.10 -4.28
C ILE A 218 3.87 -2.27 -5.00
N LYS A 219 3.35 -2.03 -6.19
CA LYS A 219 2.63 -3.01 -7.02
C LYS A 219 3.19 -3.07 -8.42
N LEU A 220 3.04 -4.22 -9.05
CA LEU A 220 3.36 -4.50 -10.45
C LEU A 220 2.14 -5.12 -11.14
N GLY A 221 1.94 -4.83 -12.41
CA GLY A 221 0.94 -5.45 -13.25
C GLY A 221 1.22 -6.93 -13.46
N ASP A 222 0.16 -7.74 -13.44
CA ASP A 222 0.24 -9.15 -13.80
C ASP A 222 0.44 -9.27 -15.32
N SER A 223 1.59 -9.82 -15.72
CA SER A 223 1.98 -10.05 -17.11
C SER A 223 0.92 -10.89 -17.84
N GLY A 224 -0.05 -10.23 -18.47
CA GLY A 224 -1.16 -10.86 -19.21
C GLY A 224 -2.56 -10.43 -18.78
N LYS A 225 -2.72 -9.69 -17.66
CA LYS A 225 -4.01 -9.17 -17.19
C LYS A 225 -3.88 -7.73 -16.73
N LYS A 226 -4.28 -6.79 -17.59
CA LYS A 226 -4.22 -5.35 -17.33
C LYS A 226 -4.92 -4.88 -16.05
N SER A 227 -5.84 -5.68 -15.50
CA SER A 227 -6.58 -5.31 -14.29
C SER A 227 -5.96 -5.84 -12.99
N LYS A 228 -5.13 -6.89 -13.03
CA LYS A 228 -4.59 -7.48 -11.80
C LYS A 228 -3.24 -6.87 -11.49
N ARG A 229 -3.12 -6.32 -10.28
CA ARG A 229 -1.86 -5.83 -9.73
C ARG A 229 -1.42 -6.75 -8.60
N LYS A 230 -0.11 -6.88 -8.45
CA LYS A 230 0.54 -7.77 -7.50
C LYS A 230 1.42 -6.92 -6.60
N SER A 231 1.15 -6.93 -5.30
CA SER A 231 1.99 -6.26 -4.32
C SER A 231 3.33 -6.98 -4.22
N ILE A 232 4.42 -6.22 -4.20
CA ILE A 232 5.76 -6.76 -3.96
C ILE A 232 6.11 -6.70 -2.48
N ILE A 233 7.01 -7.57 -2.05
CA ILE A 233 7.58 -7.63 -0.71
C ILE A 233 9.04 -7.22 -0.83
N LEU A 234 9.47 -6.19 -0.10
CA LEU A 234 10.88 -5.82 -0.02
C LEU A 234 11.51 -6.52 1.18
N ASP A 235 12.50 -7.39 0.95
CA ASP A 235 13.13 -8.14 2.03
C ASP A 235 13.72 -7.22 3.10
N GLY A 236 13.58 -7.62 4.36
CA GLY A 236 13.95 -6.82 5.52
C GLY A 236 13.10 -5.56 5.77
N SER A 237 12.10 -5.27 4.92
CA SER A 237 11.28 -4.05 5.03
C SER A 237 9.79 -4.38 5.11
N LYS A 238 9.02 -3.58 5.84
CA LYS A 238 7.57 -3.77 6.01
C LYS A 238 6.80 -2.56 5.51
N PHE A 239 5.70 -2.83 4.83
CA PHE A 239 4.72 -1.82 4.48
C PHE A 239 3.70 -1.62 5.62
N PRO A 240 3.14 -0.40 5.77
CA PRO A 240 3.53 0.84 5.10
C PRO A 240 4.90 1.34 5.56
N MET A 241 5.61 2.03 4.68
CA MET A 241 6.90 2.66 4.99
C MET A 241 6.72 4.16 5.23
N ASP A 242 7.14 4.60 6.40
CA ASP A 242 7.25 6.02 6.73
C ASP A 242 8.50 6.64 6.10
N SER A 243 8.44 7.95 5.86
CA SER A 243 9.60 8.77 5.48
C SER A 243 10.29 8.36 4.17
N VAL A 244 9.55 7.73 3.25
CA VAL A 244 10.02 7.50 1.87
C VAL A 244 9.89 8.80 1.11
N GLU A 245 11.02 9.34 0.66
CA GLU A 245 11.06 10.56 -0.16
C GLU A 245 10.85 10.23 -1.63
N SER A 246 11.49 9.16 -2.12
CA SER A 246 11.30 8.73 -3.49
C SER A 246 11.54 7.25 -3.72
N VAL A 247 10.93 6.74 -4.78
CA VAL A 247 11.20 5.41 -5.32
C VAL A 247 11.72 5.58 -6.73
N TYR A 248 12.76 4.83 -7.10
CA TYR A 248 13.31 4.83 -8.45
C TYR A 248 13.11 3.46 -9.06
N ALA A 249 12.57 3.42 -10.27
CA ALA A 249 12.37 2.18 -11.01
C ALA A 249 13.23 2.20 -12.28
N LEU A 250 14.01 1.14 -12.47
CA LEU A 250 14.85 0.94 -13.63
C LEU A 250 14.36 -0.29 -14.39
N TYR A 251 14.14 -0.15 -15.69
CA TYR A 251 13.48 -1.14 -16.53
C TYR A 251 14.46 -1.77 -17.52
N SER A 252 14.24 -3.02 -17.88
CA SER A 252 14.95 -3.64 -19.01
C SER A 252 14.49 -3.03 -20.34
N ASN A 253 15.33 -3.13 -21.37
CA ASN A 253 14.96 -2.64 -22.69
C ASN A 253 13.74 -3.42 -23.22
N GLY A 254 12.63 -2.71 -23.41
CA GLY A 254 11.34 -3.31 -23.82
C GLY A 254 10.54 -3.99 -22.70
N GLY A 255 11.05 -4.07 -21.46
CA GLY A 255 10.33 -4.61 -20.31
C GLY A 255 9.26 -3.65 -19.78
N THR A 256 8.16 -4.20 -19.31
CA THR A 256 7.11 -3.45 -18.60
C THR A 256 7.36 -3.39 -17.10
N ASP A 257 8.02 -4.39 -16.55
CA ASP A 257 8.29 -4.45 -15.11
C ASP A 257 9.72 -3.96 -14.84
N PRO A 258 9.96 -3.29 -13.70
CA PRO A 258 11.30 -2.90 -13.33
C PRO A 258 12.15 -4.14 -13.08
N ILE A 259 13.45 -3.99 -13.26
CA ILE A 259 14.48 -4.97 -12.91
C ILE A 259 15.22 -4.57 -11.63
N LEU A 260 15.29 -3.26 -11.36
CA LEU A 260 15.81 -2.71 -10.10
C LEU A 260 14.86 -1.64 -9.57
N ILE A 261 14.68 -1.64 -8.25
CA ILE A 261 13.93 -0.63 -7.51
C ILE A 261 14.84 -0.04 -6.44
N TYR A 262 15.05 1.28 -6.42
CA TYR A 262 15.69 1.96 -5.31
C TYR A 262 14.63 2.60 -4.43
N VAL A 263 14.63 2.32 -3.13
CA VAL A 263 13.81 3.04 -2.15
C VAL A 263 14.70 4.05 -1.45
N ASP A 264 14.32 5.32 -1.50
CA ASP A 264 15.04 6.44 -0.91
C ASP A 264 14.25 6.98 0.30
N LYS A 265 14.79 6.74 1.50
CA LYS A 265 14.24 7.19 2.77
C LYS A 265 15.05 8.35 3.34
N ASN A 266 14.35 9.34 3.87
CA ASN A 266 14.93 10.53 4.48
C ASN A 266 14.22 10.83 5.80
N PRO A 267 14.91 10.91 6.95
CA PRO A 267 16.37 10.99 7.12
C PRO A 267 17.08 9.64 7.30
N ASP A 268 16.32 8.54 7.33
CA ASP A 268 16.81 7.21 7.64
C ASP A 268 17.44 6.52 6.42
N THR A 269 18.68 6.90 6.10
CA THR A 269 19.43 6.38 4.97
C THR A 269 19.85 4.92 5.13
N GLN A 270 19.82 4.35 6.35
CA GLN A 270 20.18 2.94 6.58
C GLN A 270 19.22 1.96 5.90
N ASN A 271 17.97 2.40 5.74
CA ASN A 271 16.90 1.65 5.11
C ASN A 271 16.67 2.07 3.65
N SER A 272 17.53 2.93 3.08
CA SER A 272 17.59 3.16 1.63
C SER A 272 18.38 2.05 0.95
N GLY A 273 18.07 1.77 -0.32
CA GLY A 273 18.85 0.81 -1.09
C GLY A 273 18.18 0.32 -2.36
N TRP A 274 18.99 -0.34 -3.19
CA TRP A 274 18.52 -1.08 -4.35
C TRP A 274 17.95 -2.42 -3.94
N TYR A 275 16.88 -2.81 -4.62
CA TYR A 275 16.24 -4.09 -4.54
C TYR A 275 16.13 -4.68 -5.95
N LYS A 276 16.31 -5.99 -6.07
CA LYS A 276 16.19 -6.73 -7.32
C LYS A 276 15.26 -7.94 -7.13
N ASN A 277 14.69 -8.43 -8.23
CA ASN A 277 13.87 -9.63 -8.22
C ASN A 277 14.74 -10.85 -8.55
N ASP A 278 14.88 -11.79 -7.62
CA ASP A 278 15.69 -13.01 -7.78
C ASP A 278 14.88 -14.17 -8.40
N ASP A 279 14.27 -13.94 -9.57
CA ASP A 279 13.61 -14.97 -10.40
C ASP A 279 12.26 -15.53 -9.90
N SER A 280 11.22 -14.67 -9.93
CA SER A 280 9.77 -14.99 -10.11
C SER A 280 8.84 -14.91 -8.90
N ASN A 281 9.38 -14.67 -7.70
CA ASN A 281 8.55 -14.42 -6.53
C ASN A 281 8.21 -12.92 -6.40
N ASP A 282 7.23 -12.61 -5.55
CA ASP A 282 6.92 -11.23 -5.16
C ASP A 282 7.95 -10.61 -4.24
N THR A 283 8.92 -11.40 -3.79
CA THR A 283 9.97 -10.97 -2.89
C THR A 283 11.14 -10.39 -3.67
N TRP A 284 11.48 -9.15 -3.33
CA TRP A 284 12.60 -8.40 -3.86
C TRP A 284 13.68 -8.32 -2.79
N THR A 285 14.88 -8.77 -3.12
CA THR A 285 16.03 -8.83 -2.21
C THR A 285 16.89 -7.59 -2.36
N LYS A 286 17.57 -7.19 -1.29
CA LYS A 286 18.47 -6.04 -1.31
C LYS A 286 19.69 -6.37 -2.19
N ALA A 287 20.03 -5.47 -3.11
CA ALA A 287 21.19 -5.59 -3.98
C ALA A 287 22.39 -4.87 -3.33
N ASP A 288 22.97 -5.48 -2.29
CA ASP A 288 24.07 -4.91 -1.52
C ASP A 288 25.32 -4.61 -2.37
N GLU A 289 25.49 -5.30 -3.50
CA GLU A 289 26.52 -5.01 -4.50
C GLU A 289 26.39 -3.63 -5.14
N LEU A 290 25.23 -2.98 -5.02
CA LEU A 290 24.95 -1.63 -5.52
C LEU A 290 24.91 -0.58 -4.40
N SER A 291 25.40 -0.88 -3.20
CA SER A 291 25.35 0.02 -2.03
C SER A 291 26.05 1.38 -2.25
N ASP A 292 27.02 1.46 -3.15
CA ASP A 292 27.71 2.70 -3.53
C ASP A 292 27.17 3.34 -4.83
N VAL A 293 26.10 2.79 -5.41
CA VAL A 293 25.37 3.36 -6.54
C VAL A 293 24.09 3.98 -5.99
N THR A 294 23.95 5.29 -6.08
CA THR A 294 22.77 6.00 -5.56
C THR A 294 22.22 6.96 -6.61
N PRO A 295 20.93 7.31 -6.55
CA PRO A 295 20.38 8.28 -7.48
C PRO A 295 21.13 9.63 -7.50
N ASN A 296 21.76 10.02 -6.39
CA ASN A 296 22.53 11.26 -6.27
C ASN A 296 23.88 11.21 -7.01
N ASN A 297 24.40 10.04 -7.35
CA ASN A 297 25.67 9.89 -8.07
C ASN A 297 25.53 9.38 -9.51
N PHE A 298 24.31 9.29 -10.05
CA PHE A 298 24.07 8.85 -11.44
C PHE A 298 24.82 9.64 -12.51
N GLY A 299 25.09 10.93 -12.30
CA GLY A 299 25.88 11.74 -13.24
C GLY A 299 27.41 11.63 -13.05
N LYS A 300 27.87 10.81 -12.10
CA LYS A 300 29.27 10.69 -11.69
C LYS A 300 29.63 9.24 -11.31
N LEU A 301 29.03 8.27 -12.00
CA LEU A 301 29.36 6.87 -11.75
C LEU A 301 30.77 6.58 -12.29
N GLU A 302 31.63 6.08 -11.42
CA GLU A 302 32.93 5.53 -11.82
C GLU A 302 32.73 4.21 -12.59
N CYS A 303 33.71 3.80 -13.41
CA CYS A 303 33.57 2.57 -14.21
C CYS A 303 33.30 1.32 -13.37
N LYS A 304 33.84 1.24 -12.15
CA LYS A 304 33.52 0.15 -11.22
C LYS A 304 32.05 0.17 -10.76
N GLN A 305 31.49 1.35 -10.50
CA GLN A 305 30.07 1.51 -10.14
C GLN A 305 29.17 1.19 -11.33
N TRP A 306 29.52 1.71 -12.50
CA TRP A 306 28.82 1.42 -13.75
C TRP A 306 28.78 -0.08 -14.05
N ASN A 307 29.92 -0.78 -13.98
CA ASN A 307 29.97 -2.21 -14.29
C ASN A 307 29.12 -3.04 -13.32
N ARG A 308 29.03 -2.64 -12.04
CA ARG A 308 28.12 -3.31 -11.08
C ARG A 308 26.67 -3.03 -11.41
N LEU A 309 26.32 -1.79 -11.76
CA LEU A 309 24.98 -1.44 -12.22
C LEU A 309 24.60 -2.26 -13.46
N VAL A 310 25.44 -2.28 -14.50
CA VAL A 310 25.24 -3.08 -15.72
C VAL A 310 25.06 -4.57 -15.38
N LYS A 311 25.89 -5.11 -14.49
CA LYS A 311 25.77 -6.50 -14.03
C LYS A 311 24.43 -6.77 -13.33
N GLY A 312 23.95 -5.82 -12.52
CA GLY A 312 22.65 -5.88 -11.85
C GLY A 312 21.46 -5.81 -12.81
N LEU A 313 21.64 -5.21 -14.00
CA LEU A 313 20.59 -5.09 -15.02
C LEU A 313 20.43 -6.33 -15.92
N HIS A 314 21.24 -7.37 -15.69
CA HIS A 314 21.36 -8.56 -16.53
C HIS A 314 21.84 -8.27 -17.97
N THR A 315 22.30 -9.34 -18.64
CA THR A 315 23.02 -9.32 -19.93
C THR A 315 22.20 -8.78 -21.12
N ASN A 316 20.89 -8.62 -20.98
CA ASN A 316 19.99 -8.24 -22.07
C ASN A 316 19.71 -6.73 -22.18
N SER A 317 20.39 -5.90 -21.39
CA SER A 317 20.16 -4.46 -21.37
C SER A 317 20.76 -3.71 -22.59
N GLY A 318 21.63 -4.35 -23.37
CA GLY A 318 22.38 -3.69 -24.45
C GLY A 318 23.44 -2.69 -23.94
N LEU A 319 23.61 -2.59 -22.63
CA LEU A 319 24.64 -1.80 -21.97
C LEU A 319 25.97 -2.55 -22.01
N GLN A 320 27.06 -1.83 -22.28
CA GLN A 320 28.39 -2.42 -22.22
C GLN A 320 29.10 -2.01 -20.93
N GLU A 321 29.95 -2.91 -20.44
CA GLU A 321 30.88 -2.59 -19.36
C GLU A 321 31.86 -1.50 -19.81
N CYS A 322 32.18 -0.59 -18.90
CA CYS A 322 33.22 0.40 -19.10
C CYS A 322 34.59 -0.26 -19.29
N GLN A 323 35.27 0.07 -20.39
CA GLN A 323 36.59 -0.44 -20.77
C GLN A 323 37.73 0.49 -20.34
N GLU A 324 37.77 0.84 -19.06
CA GLU A 324 38.73 1.81 -18.51
C GLU A 324 40.20 1.42 -18.73
N HIS A 325 40.48 0.11 -18.77
CA HIS A 325 41.82 -0.45 -18.92
C HIS A 325 42.39 -0.34 -20.34
N LEU A 326 41.54 -0.23 -21.37
CA LEU A 326 42.03 -0.07 -22.75
C LEU A 326 42.72 1.29 -22.96
N LYS A 327 42.22 2.35 -22.32
CA LYS A 327 42.84 3.68 -22.41
C LYS A 327 44.21 3.77 -21.73
N LYS A 328 44.48 2.96 -20.70
CA LYS A 328 45.80 2.93 -20.03
C LYS A 328 46.85 2.16 -20.84
N GLN A 329 46.44 1.23 -21.70
CA GLN A 329 47.36 0.46 -22.55
C GLN A 329 47.76 1.19 -23.84
N GLU A 330 46.99 2.20 -24.27
CA GLU A 330 47.32 3.02 -25.46
C GLU A 330 48.29 4.18 -25.18
N LYS A 331 48.74 4.40 -23.94
CA LYS A 331 49.77 5.41 -23.69
C LYS A 331 51.11 4.86 -24.21
N PRO A 332 51.70 5.43 -25.28
CA PRO A 332 52.80 4.79 -25.98
C PRO A 332 54.00 4.57 -25.08
N GLN A 333 54.56 3.39 -25.23
CA GLN A 333 55.94 3.05 -24.95
C GLN A 333 56.88 3.90 -25.84
N GLU A 334 56.82 5.23 -25.69
CA GLU A 334 57.74 6.23 -26.27
C GLU A 334 58.68 6.72 -25.16
N GLU A 335 59.35 5.81 -24.45
CA GLU A 335 60.56 6.16 -23.69
C GLU A 335 61.40 4.91 -23.38
N SER A 336 61.82 4.20 -24.43
CA SER A 336 62.91 3.22 -24.29
C SER A 336 63.71 3.08 -25.58
N ASP A 337 64.15 4.20 -26.15
CA ASP A 337 65.20 4.17 -27.17
C ASP A 337 66.18 5.33 -26.99
N SER A 338 66.96 5.26 -25.91
CA SER A 338 68.22 5.98 -25.74
C SER A 338 68.94 5.43 -24.49
N THR A 339 69.79 4.43 -24.66
CA THR A 339 71.26 4.57 -24.58
C THR A 339 71.88 3.18 -24.39
N ASN A 340 72.52 2.72 -25.45
CA ASN A 340 73.38 1.55 -25.47
C ASN A 340 74.80 2.01 -25.09
N THR A 341 75.41 1.53 -23.99
CA THR A 341 76.88 1.46 -23.81
C THR A 341 77.24 0.41 -22.75
N SER A 342 77.67 -0.75 -23.25
CA SER A 342 78.64 -1.75 -22.73
C SER A 342 79.20 -1.62 -21.30
N HIS A 343 79.15 -2.73 -20.53
CA HIS A 343 80.31 -3.63 -20.37
C HIS A 343 79.98 -4.95 -19.62
N GLN A 344 80.65 -6.01 -20.07
CA GLN A 344 80.81 -7.35 -19.47
C GLN A 344 81.14 -7.29 -17.97
N THR A 345 80.84 -8.30 -17.13
CA THR A 345 81.63 -9.54 -16.93
C THR A 345 80.87 -10.38 -15.86
N GLN A 346 80.33 -11.55 -16.17
CA GLN A 346 80.88 -12.91 -15.97
C GLN A 346 80.96 -13.43 -14.50
N THR A 347 80.58 -14.71 -14.33
CA THR A 347 80.79 -15.65 -13.20
C THR A 347 79.85 -15.51 -11.98
N GLY A 348 79.28 -16.55 -11.35
CA GLY A 348 79.30 -18.00 -11.53
C GLY A 348 78.52 -18.71 -10.39
N ASN A 349 78.08 -19.95 -10.65
CA ASN A 349 77.87 -21.09 -9.74
C ASN A 349 76.79 -21.08 -8.61
N ASP A 350 75.73 -21.90 -8.86
CA ASP A 350 75.31 -23.12 -8.10
C ASP A 350 74.66 -23.02 -6.67
N PRO A 351 74.04 -24.11 -6.11
CA PRO A 351 72.66 -24.06 -5.59
C PRO A 351 72.49 -24.55 -4.12
N SER A 352 71.34 -24.25 -3.49
CA SER A 352 70.80 -24.98 -2.32
C SER A 352 69.45 -24.37 -1.94
N SER A 353 68.32 -25.08 -1.95
CA SER A 353 67.89 -26.15 -1.01
C SER A 353 67.78 -25.66 0.44
N GLY A 354 66.58 -25.72 1.01
CA GLY A 354 66.33 -25.37 2.40
C GLY A 354 64.90 -24.94 2.71
N ASP A 355 63.97 -25.89 2.65
CA ASP A 355 62.74 -25.89 3.46
C ASP A 355 63.15 -25.93 4.97
N PRO A 356 62.37 -25.37 5.90
CA PRO A 356 61.63 -26.30 6.74
C PRO A 356 60.24 -25.85 7.19
N GLN A 357 59.40 -26.86 7.26
CA GLN A 357 58.11 -26.94 7.93
C GLN A 357 58.25 -26.97 9.47
N GLN A 358 57.11 -26.64 10.12
CA GLN A 358 56.60 -27.15 11.42
C GLN A 358 56.87 -26.38 12.73
N HIS A 359 55.78 -25.82 13.31
CA HIS A 359 54.94 -26.42 14.39
C HIS A 359 54.65 -25.56 15.66
N VAL A 360 53.37 -25.62 16.05
CA VAL A 360 52.68 -25.43 17.37
C VAL A 360 52.74 -24.09 18.13
N ALA A 361 51.57 -23.47 18.39
CA ALA A 361 50.88 -23.52 19.70
C ALA A 361 49.75 -22.49 19.85
N SER A 362 48.57 -22.98 20.26
CA SER A 362 47.44 -22.27 20.84
C SER A 362 47.83 -21.46 22.09
N THR A 363 47.16 -20.34 22.36
CA THR A 363 46.44 -20.07 23.64
C THR A 363 45.71 -18.72 23.61
N ASP A 364 44.46 -18.78 24.08
CA ASP A 364 43.77 -17.85 24.99
C ASP A 364 43.34 -16.42 24.57
N ASN A 365 42.01 -16.37 24.34
CA ASN A 365 41.03 -15.38 24.81
C ASN A 365 41.40 -14.68 26.15
N PRO A 366 41.07 -13.39 26.33
CA PRO A 366 39.89 -13.13 27.17
C PRO A 366 39.04 -11.90 26.75
N SER A 367 37.73 -12.11 26.84
CA SER A 367 36.70 -11.32 27.55
C SER A 367 36.72 -9.78 27.57
N ASN A 368 35.59 -9.25 27.10
CA ASN A 368 34.74 -8.21 27.71
C ASN A 368 35.39 -6.92 28.25
N LEU A 369 35.05 -5.80 27.59
CA LEU A 369 34.73 -4.57 28.30
C LEU A 369 33.49 -3.90 27.71
N VAL A 370 32.40 -4.01 28.47
CA VAL A 370 31.19 -3.21 28.37
C VAL A 370 31.51 -1.88 29.07
N VAL A 371 31.41 -0.76 28.34
CA VAL A 371 31.36 0.58 28.94
C VAL A 371 30.00 1.17 28.61
N SER A 372 29.17 1.18 29.66
CA SER A 372 27.91 1.91 29.75
C SER A 372 28.24 3.36 30.13
N THR A 373 27.74 4.33 29.36
CA THR A 373 27.81 5.75 29.71
C THR A 373 26.38 6.29 29.80
N GLN A 374 25.83 6.29 31.01
CA GLN A 374 24.69 7.12 31.39
C GLN A 374 25.20 8.52 31.69
N GLY A 375 24.85 9.49 30.85
CA GLY A 375 25.05 10.92 31.08
C GLY A 375 23.70 11.58 31.34
N ALA A 376 23.45 11.93 32.59
CA ALA A 376 22.34 12.77 33.03
C ALA A 376 22.50 14.19 32.47
N ILE A 377 21.42 14.77 31.93
CA ILE A 377 21.34 16.18 31.56
C ILE A 377 20.57 16.91 32.65
N VAL A 378 21.24 17.86 33.30
CA VAL A 378 20.68 18.86 34.20
C VAL A 378 20.43 20.13 33.40
N ASN A 379 19.30 20.77 33.68
CA ASN A 379 18.81 22.02 33.11
C ASN A 379 19.77 23.19 33.33
N GLU A 380 19.88 24.10 32.35
CA GLU A 380 19.94 25.54 32.65
C GLU A 380 19.44 26.41 31.49
N ALA A 381 18.86 27.53 31.89
CA ALA A 381 18.02 28.45 31.13
C ALA A 381 18.82 29.47 30.30
N GLY A 382 18.15 30.10 29.34
CA GLY A 382 18.63 31.33 28.70
C GLY A 382 17.87 31.68 27.42
N GLY A 383 16.79 32.47 27.56
CA GLY A 383 16.23 33.26 26.45
C GLY A 383 17.19 34.37 26.01
N PRO A 384 16.90 35.05 24.89
CA PRO A 384 16.08 36.26 25.05
C PRO A 384 15.03 36.50 23.95
N GLU A 385 14.14 37.43 24.31
CA GLU A 385 13.03 38.05 23.61
C GLU A 385 13.38 38.81 22.32
N GLU A 386 12.37 38.95 21.45
CA GLU A 386 11.92 40.13 20.68
C GLU A 386 11.23 39.62 19.39
N LYS A 387 10.13 40.14 18.85
CA LYS A 387 9.42 41.41 19.00
C LYS A 387 8.01 41.21 18.41
N THR A 388 6.99 41.62 19.15
CA THR A 388 5.59 41.69 18.69
C THR A 388 5.35 43.04 17.99
N ALA A 389 4.71 43.02 16.81
CA ALA A 389 4.29 44.22 16.10
C ALA A 389 2.75 44.31 16.06
N THR A 390 2.27 45.53 16.29
CA THR A 390 0.89 45.95 16.55
C THR A 390 0.31 46.66 15.31
N VAL A 391 -0.90 46.24 14.86
CA VAL A 391 -2.14 46.98 14.42
C VAL A 391 -1.96 48.25 13.53
N PRO A 392 -2.77 48.55 12.47
CA PRO A 392 -4.25 48.69 12.46
C PRO A 392 -4.92 48.25 11.12
N ASP A 393 -6.21 48.30 10.82
CA ASP A 393 -7.35 49.11 11.26
C ASP A 393 -8.65 48.43 10.77
N GLN A 394 -9.76 48.67 11.46
CA GLN A 394 -11.12 48.21 11.12
C GLN A 394 -12.02 49.45 11.00
N PRO A 395 -12.91 49.59 10.00
CA PRO A 395 -13.97 50.58 10.05
C PRO A 395 -15.27 49.98 10.60
N ALA A 396 -15.95 50.79 11.41
CA ALA A 396 -17.20 50.54 12.11
C ALA A 396 -18.42 51.02 11.32
N GLU A 397 -19.53 50.26 11.40
CA GLU A 397 -20.94 50.68 11.31
C GLU A 397 -21.70 49.65 12.21
N GLY A 398 -22.40 50.00 13.30
CA GLY A 398 -23.63 50.79 13.42
C GLY A 398 -24.85 49.89 13.13
N GLY A 399 -25.85 49.60 13.98
CA GLY A 399 -26.18 49.95 15.36
C GLY A 399 -27.53 49.27 15.78
N GLN A 400 -27.93 49.51 17.03
CA GLN A 400 -29.28 49.40 17.66
C GLN A 400 -29.89 47.97 17.83
N ALA A 401 -30.14 47.42 19.03
CA ALA A 401 -30.86 47.85 20.25
C ALA A 401 -32.39 47.56 20.25
N ALA A 402 -32.81 46.52 21.00
CA ALA A 402 -34.04 46.41 21.82
C ALA A 402 -34.07 45.00 22.45
N LYS A 403 -33.89 44.79 23.77
CA LYS A 403 -34.77 44.96 24.95
C LYS A 403 -35.86 43.89 25.13
N ASN A 404 -35.90 43.38 26.38
CA ASN A 404 -36.99 42.69 27.11
C ASN A 404 -37.32 41.26 26.65
N ASP A 405 -37.68 40.29 27.50
CA ASP A 405 -38.12 40.34 28.89
C ASP A 405 -37.98 38.99 29.60
N GLN A 406 -38.00 39.06 30.93
CA GLN A 406 -38.08 37.99 31.92
C GLN A 406 -39.42 37.22 31.91
N SER A 407 -39.38 35.92 32.21
CA SER A 407 -40.35 35.22 33.07
C SER A 407 -39.87 33.76 33.23
N ALA A 408 -39.51 33.32 34.44
CA ALA A 408 -40.42 32.77 35.47
C ALA A 408 -41.07 31.46 34.96
N ASP A 409 -40.59 30.32 35.46
CA ASP A 409 -41.14 29.66 36.66
C ASP A 409 -42.20 28.63 36.27
N SER A 410 -41.87 27.34 36.39
CA SER A 410 -42.70 26.35 37.10
C SER A 410 -42.06 24.96 37.02
N THR A 411 -41.51 24.56 38.16
CA THR A 411 -41.43 23.17 38.62
C THR A 411 -42.84 22.65 38.89
N PRO A 412 -43.09 21.34 38.74
CA PRO A 412 -43.71 20.65 39.87
C PRO A 412 -43.03 19.31 40.19
N ALA A 413 -43.01 19.07 41.49
CA ALA A 413 -42.47 17.93 42.19
C ALA A 413 -43.36 16.68 42.08
N GLU A 414 -42.68 15.55 42.28
CA GLU A 414 -43.08 14.31 42.97
C GLU A 414 -44.48 13.71 42.72
N THR A 415 -44.46 12.44 42.28
CA THR A 415 -45.27 11.41 42.93
C THR A 415 -44.47 10.10 42.97
N THR A 416 -44.10 9.75 44.20
CA THR A 416 -43.62 8.46 44.67
C THR A 416 -44.74 7.42 44.62
N THR A 417 -44.49 6.28 43.98
CA THR A 417 -45.23 5.04 44.28
C THR A 417 -44.24 3.89 44.37
N SER A 418 -43.98 3.50 45.60
CA SER A 418 -43.34 2.26 46.02
C SER A 418 -44.25 1.07 45.71
N THR A 419 -43.74 0.05 45.02
CA THR A 419 -44.29 -1.31 45.07
C THR A 419 -43.16 -2.27 45.44
N GLU A 420 -43.36 -2.89 46.59
CA GLU A 420 -42.52 -3.87 47.25
C GLU A 420 -42.98 -5.30 46.88
N SER A 421 -42.04 -6.25 47.00
CA SER A 421 -42.23 -7.72 47.04
C SER A 421 -42.39 -8.43 45.67
N ALA A 422 -41.73 -9.55 45.37
CA ALA A 422 -41.24 -10.59 46.27
C ALA A 422 -39.95 -11.26 45.74
N THR A 423 -39.07 -11.55 46.70
CA THR A 423 -37.90 -12.42 46.61
C THR A 423 -38.36 -13.87 46.75
N GLU A 424 -37.98 -14.77 45.83
CA GLU A 424 -37.82 -16.18 46.15
C GLU A 424 -36.42 -16.64 45.79
N ALA A 425 -35.79 -17.26 46.78
CA ALA A 425 -34.45 -17.79 46.76
C ALA A 425 -34.42 -19.16 46.07
N PHE A 426 -33.35 -19.43 45.32
CA PHE A 426 -32.91 -20.81 45.08
C PHE A 426 -31.44 -20.92 45.46
N THR A 427 -31.21 -21.62 46.57
CA THR A 427 -29.92 -22.06 47.09
C THR A 427 -29.43 -23.30 46.35
N GLY A 428 -28.12 -23.39 46.08
CA GLY A 428 -27.51 -24.68 45.75
C GLY A 428 -26.11 -24.62 45.14
N VAL A 429 -25.08 -24.49 45.99
CA VAL A 429 -23.80 -25.26 46.02
C VAL A 429 -23.06 -25.51 44.68
N GLY A 430 -21.77 -25.25 44.48
CA GLY A 430 -20.64 -24.89 45.35
C GLY A 430 -19.31 -25.19 44.61
N GLU A 431 -18.22 -24.57 45.08
CA GLU A 431 -16.78 -24.95 44.93
C GLU A 431 -16.17 -25.01 43.50
N ALA A 432 -14.93 -24.60 43.21
CA ALA A 432 -13.82 -24.00 43.95
C ALA A 432 -12.91 -23.28 42.93
N GLY A 433 -12.23 -22.22 43.36
CA GLY A 433 -11.26 -21.49 42.55
C GLY A 433 -9.87 -22.11 42.57
N ILE A 434 -9.08 -21.84 41.52
CA ILE A 434 -7.62 -21.74 41.60
C ILE A 434 -7.15 -20.58 40.70
N ILE A 435 -6.38 -19.69 41.33
CA ILE A 435 -5.59 -18.60 40.75
C ILE A 435 -4.27 -19.18 40.24
N GLY A 436 -3.74 -18.74 39.10
CA GLY A 436 -2.36 -19.04 38.74
C GLY A 436 -1.94 -18.58 37.34
N LEU A 437 -0.99 -17.65 37.30
CA LEU A 437 -0.43 -16.97 36.14
C LEU A 437 0.57 -17.82 35.34
N SER A 438 0.73 -17.41 34.07
CA SER A 438 1.99 -17.36 33.27
C SER A 438 2.22 -18.38 32.15
N SER A 439 2.67 -17.81 31.02
CA SER A 439 3.68 -18.33 30.07
C SER A 439 3.23 -19.13 28.84
N TRP A 440 3.15 -18.39 27.73
CA TRP A 440 3.69 -18.63 26.38
C TRP A 440 3.97 -20.06 25.87
N ALA A 441 3.51 -20.26 24.63
CA ALA A 441 3.93 -21.20 23.58
C ALA A 441 3.57 -22.69 23.78
N ILE A 442 2.71 -23.21 22.89
CA ILE A 442 2.89 -24.48 22.16
C ILE A 442 2.00 -24.44 20.90
N PHE A 443 2.64 -24.49 19.74
CA PHE A 443 2.03 -24.95 18.49
C PHE A 443 1.83 -26.46 18.59
N GLY A 444 0.60 -26.94 18.36
CA GLY A 444 0.29 -28.36 18.38
C GLY A 444 -0.90 -28.68 17.49
N SER A 445 -0.60 -29.21 16.30
CA SER A 445 -1.52 -29.85 15.38
C SER A 445 -2.22 -31.05 16.04
N THR A 446 -3.54 -31.07 16.07
CA THR A 446 -4.31 -32.28 16.38
C THR A 446 -5.31 -32.58 15.27
N SER A 447 -4.96 -33.58 14.47
CA SER A 447 -5.86 -34.35 13.63
C SER A 447 -6.87 -35.09 14.53
N ALA A 448 -8.16 -34.84 14.33
CA ALA A 448 -9.22 -35.64 14.93
C ALA A 448 -9.92 -36.45 13.84
N THR A 449 -9.84 -37.78 13.96
CA THR A 449 -10.63 -38.76 13.23
C THR A 449 -12.10 -38.65 13.63
N LEU A 450 -12.99 -38.33 12.69
CA LEU A 450 -14.44 -38.34 12.90
C LEU A 450 -15.06 -39.50 12.10
N THR A 451 -15.42 -40.57 12.81
CA THR A 451 -16.26 -41.68 12.32
C THR A 451 -17.67 -41.43 12.84
N GLY A 452 -18.67 -41.26 11.96
CA GLY A 452 -20.08 -41.21 12.40
C GLY A 452 -21.06 -40.54 11.43
N ALA A 453 -21.49 -41.31 10.43
CA ALA A 453 -22.75 -41.29 9.66
C ALA A 453 -23.68 -40.04 9.62
N GLY A 454 -23.98 -39.62 8.38
CA GLY A 454 -25.36 -39.37 7.94
C GLY A 454 -25.80 -37.92 7.73
N GLY A 455 -25.70 -37.41 6.50
CA GLY A 455 -26.33 -36.14 6.11
C GLY A 455 -25.84 -35.52 4.78
N LEU A 456 -26.05 -36.22 3.65
CA LEU A 456 -25.72 -35.74 2.30
C LEU A 456 -26.72 -34.67 1.80
N THR A 457 -26.64 -33.43 2.29
CA THR A 457 -27.38 -32.30 1.68
C THR A 457 -26.59 -30.98 1.52
N GLY A 458 -25.32 -30.91 1.91
CA GLY A 458 -24.55 -29.65 1.86
C GLY A 458 -23.67 -29.43 0.62
N LEU A 459 -23.09 -30.49 0.06
CA LEU A 459 -22.00 -30.35 -0.92
C LEU A 459 -22.47 -30.21 -2.38
N GLY A 460 -23.65 -30.75 -2.72
CA GLY A 460 -24.21 -30.61 -4.07
C GLY A 460 -24.64 -29.19 -4.43
N TRP A 461 -25.14 -28.43 -3.46
CA TRP A 461 -25.61 -27.05 -3.66
C TRP A 461 -24.45 -26.04 -3.79
N TRP A 462 -23.35 -26.28 -3.07
CA TRP A 462 -22.14 -25.47 -3.15
C TRP A 462 -21.41 -25.63 -4.50
N MET A 463 -21.45 -26.84 -5.11
CA MET A 463 -20.89 -27.07 -6.45
C MET A 463 -21.80 -26.54 -7.58
N PHE A 464 -23.13 -26.53 -7.41
CA PHE A 464 -24.08 -25.99 -8.40
C PHE A 464 -23.98 -24.47 -8.60
N LYS A 465 -23.58 -23.71 -7.57
CA LYS A 465 -23.38 -22.25 -7.66
C LYS A 465 -22.09 -21.83 -8.37
N ARG A 466 -21.17 -22.76 -8.65
CA ARG A 466 -19.86 -22.46 -9.26
C ARG A 466 -19.78 -22.79 -10.77
N SER A 467 -20.78 -23.47 -11.35
CA SER A 467 -20.78 -23.89 -12.76
C SER A 467 -21.62 -23.01 -13.71
N LYS A 468 -22.38 -22.05 -13.20
CA LYS A 468 -23.04 -21.05 -14.06
C LYS A 468 -22.14 -19.83 -14.21
N GLY A 469 -21.29 -19.92 -15.23
CA GLY A 469 -20.62 -18.76 -15.80
C GLY A 469 -21.60 -17.67 -16.21
N ASP A 470 -21.04 -16.47 -16.32
CA ASP A 470 -21.66 -15.26 -16.83
C ASP A 470 -22.65 -15.50 -17.99
N PRO A 471 -23.92 -15.04 -17.91
CA PRO A 471 -24.87 -15.16 -19.01
C PRO A 471 -24.70 -14.11 -20.12
N TRP A 472 -23.67 -13.24 -20.07
CA TRP A 472 -23.47 -12.19 -21.08
C TRP A 472 -22.68 -12.65 -22.31
N VAL A 473 -23.11 -13.71 -22.99
CA VAL A 473 -22.70 -13.96 -24.39
C VAL A 473 -23.87 -14.58 -25.16
N ARG A 474 -24.72 -13.71 -25.75
CA ARG A 474 -25.29 -13.82 -27.12
C ARG A 474 -26.53 -12.91 -27.25
N HIS A 475 -26.33 -11.74 -27.83
CA HIS A 475 -27.29 -11.19 -28.79
C HIS A 475 -26.53 -10.88 -30.08
N ARG A 476 -26.82 -11.68 -31.13
CA ARG A 476 -26.39 -11.40 -32.49
C ARG A 476 -27.27 -10.27 -33.01
N TYR A 477 -26.68 -9.11 -33.29
CA TYR A 477 -27.24 -8.21 -34.28
C TYR A 477 -26.80 -8.68 -35.68
N PRO A 478 -27.69 -8.71 -36.68
CA PRO A 478 -27.26 -8.86 -38.07
C PRO A 478 -26.49 -7.60 -38.48
N ARG A 479 -25.19 -7.75 -38.74
CA ARG A 479 -24.38 -6.72 -39.40
C ARG A 479 -24.79 -6.68 -40.87
N VAL A 480 -25.52 -5.63 -41.25
CA VAL A 480 -25.61 -5.19 -42.64
C VAL A 480 -24.27 -4.56 -43.00
N PHE A 481 -23.54 -5.18 -43.92
CA PHE A 481 -22.36 -4.56 -44.53
C PHE A 481 -22.84 -3.39 -45.40
N LYS A 482 -22.55 -2.16 -44.97
CA LYS A 482 -22.47 -1.02 -45.89
C LYS A 482 -21.04 -0.94 -46.38
N GLU A 483 -20.89 -1.04 -47.70
CA GLU A 483 -19.64 -0.85 -48.41
C GLU A 483 -19.09 0.56 -48.10
N CYS A 484 -17.87 0.63 -47.56
CA CYS A 484 -17.09 1.86 -47.55
C CYS A 484 -16.32 1.94 -48.88
N THR A 485 -16.76 2.84 -49.75
CA THR A 485 -16.00 3.29 -50.93
C THR A 485 -14.66 3.89 -50.48
N ILE A 486 -13.57 3.26 -50.89
CA ILE A 486 -12.21 3.77 -50.73
C ILE A 486 -12.03 4.94 -51.71
N LEU A 487 -11.97 6.17 -51.19
CA LEU A 487 -11.45 7.31 -51.94
C LEU A 487 -9.93 7.18 -52.05
N ARG A 488 -9.46 6.83 -53.26
CA ARG A 488 -8.07 7.03 -53.67
C ARG A 488 -7.79 8.52 -53.71
N ILE A 489 -6.84 8.97 -52.90
CA ILE A 489 -6.21 10.29 -53.06
C ILE A 489 -4.94 10.04 -53.89
N ASP A 490 -4.97 10.44 -55.15
CA ASP A 490 -3.78 10.47 -56.01
C ASP A 490 -2.88 11.64 -55.58
N LEU A 491 -1.65 11.33 -55.18
CA LEU A 491 -0.59 12.30 -54.93
C LEU A 491 0.07 12.69 -56.27
N PRO A 492 0.26 14.00 -56.56
CA PRO A 492 0.92 14.42 -57.78
C PRO A 492 2.42 14.14 -57.76
N GLN A 493 2.91 13.53 -58.83
CA GLN A 493 4.32 13.27 -59.09
C GLN A 493 5.11 14.58 -59.16
N ARG A 494 6.20 14.64 -58.38
CA ARG A 494 7.23 15.68 -58.42
C ARG A 494 8.07 15.51 -59.69
N ILE A 495 8.06 16.53 -60.54
CA ILE A 495 8.97 16.69 -61.68
C ILE A 495 10.33 17.14 -61.15
N SER A 496 11.39 16.44 -61.52
CA SER A 496 12.79 16.87 -61.36
C SER A 496 13.15 17.81 -62.50
N PRO A 497 13.84 18.94 -62.25
CA PRO A 497 14.58 19.61 -63.29
C PRO A 497 16.02 19.10 -63.38
N TYR A 498 16.52 19.22 -64.60
CA TYR A 498 17.91 19.15 -65.04
C TYR A 498 18.84 20.09 -64.25
#